data_AF-A0A401SD41-F1
#
_entry.id   AF-A0A401SD41-F1
#
_cell.length_a   1.000
_cell.length_b   1.000
_cell.length_c   1.000
_cell.angle_alpha   90.00
_cell.angle_beta   90.00
_cell.angle_gamma   90.00
#
_symmetry.space_group_name_H-M   'P 1'
#
loop_
_entity.id
_entity.type
_entity.pdbx_description
1 polymer ?
#
loop_
_entity_poly.entity_id
_entity_poly.type
_entity_poly.pdbx_seq_one_letter_code
_entity_poly.pdbx_strand_id
1 'polypeptide(L)'
;MSLSETHAKLSLRNRVLEEDAVIAILLYEISITARHGTSVLCVAPNAVFPFELCDEHSLNQRDIYLAQFHQQLLQFCYTYAPGMSVHFSEE
;
A
#
# COMPACT_ATOMS: atom_id res chain seq x y z
N MET A 1 -16.03 -7.55 -5.35
CA MET A 1 -14.93 -6.87 -6.05
C MET A 1 -14.07 -6.23 -4.98
N SER A 2 -12.80 -6.58 -4.91
CA SER A 2 -11.88 -6.02 -3.91
C SER A 2 -11.29 -4.68 -4.39
N LEU A 3 -10.68 -3.93 -3.48
CA LEU A 3 -10.00 -2.68 -3.81
C LEU A 3 -8.80 -2.91 -4.74
N SER A 4 -8.02 -3.96 -4.51
CA SER A 4 -6.87 -4.33 -5.35
C SER A 4 -7.30 -4.77 -6.77
N GLU A 5 -8.39 -5.53 -6.90
CA GLU A 5 -8.99 -5.85 -8.20
C GLU A 5 -9.45 -4.60 -8.96
N THR A 6 -10.00 -3.63 -8.24
CA THR A 6 -10.45 -2.37 -8.83
C THR A 6 -9.26 -1.55 -9.31
N HIS A 7 -8.19 -1.48 -8.52
CA HIS A 7 -6.95 -0.80 -8.89
C HIS A 7 -6.27 -1.44 -10.11
N ALA A 8 -6.24 -2.77 -10.18
CA ALA A 8 -5.74 -3.49 -11.36
C ALA A 8 -6.53 -3.12 -12.63
N LYS A 9 -7.86 -3.07 -12.54
CA LYS A 9 -8.73 -2.68 -13.66
C LYS A 9 -8.54 -1.22 -14.09
N LEU A 10 -8.39 -0.30 -13.13
CA LEU A 10 -8.06 1.11 -13.44
C LEU A 10 -6.71 1.23 -14.12
N SER A 11 -5.79 0.32 -13.81
CA SER A 11 -4.49 0.17 -14.48
C SER A 11 -4.57 -0.60 -15.81
N LEU A 12 -5.78 -0.85 -16.34
CA LEU A 12 -6.04 -1.62 -17.56
C LEU A 12 -5.48 -3.05 -17.54
N ARG A 13 -5.37 -3.65 -16.34
CA ARG A 13 -4.90 -5.03 -16.12
C ARG A 13 -6.07 -5.92 -15.69
N ASN A 14 -5.97 -7.20 -16.08
CA ASN A 14 -6.90 -8.26 -15.67
C ASN A 14 -6.37 -9.11 -14.51
N ARG A 15 -5.12 -8.88 -14.07
CA ARG A 15 -4.47 -9.56 -12.96
C ARG A 15 -4.05 -8.54 -11.91
N VAL A 16 -4.30 -8.91 -10.66
CA VAL A 16 -3.83 -8.18 -9.49
C VAL A 16 -2.34 -8.48 -9.31
N LEU A 17 -1.56 -7.43 -9.09
CA LEU A 17 -0.14 -7.49 -8.75
C LEU A 17 0.05 -7.03 -7.30
N GLU A 18 1.26 -7.19 -6.77
CA GLU A 18 1.60 -6.82 -5.40
C GLU A 18 1.34 -5.33 -5.13
N GLU A 19 1.60 -4.46 -6.11
CA GLU A 19 1.41 -3.02 -5.98
C GLU A 19 -0.06 -2.64 -5.75
N ASP A 20 -1.00 -3.42 -6.32
CA ASP A 20 -2.43 -3.23 -6.09
C ASP A 20 -2.80 -3.55 -4.64
N ALA A 21 -2.19 -4.58 -4.06
CA ALA A 21 -2.39 -4.96 -2.67
C ALA A 21 -1.77 -3.91 -1.73
N VAL A 22 -0.56 -3.43 -2.03
CA VAL A 22 0.12 -2.37 -1.28
C VAL A 22 -0.75 -1.10 -1.23
N ILE A 23 -1.30 -0.67 -2.37
CA ILE A 23 -2.19 0.50 -2.42
C ILE A 23 -3.48 0.26 -1.63
N ALA A 24 -4.08 -0.93 -1.74
CA ALA A 24 -5.27 -1.26 -0.99
C ALA A 24 -5.05 -1.24 0.54
N ILE A 25 -3.92 -1.78 1.00
CA ILE A 25 -3.54 -1.77 2.42
C ILE A 25 -3.24 -0.34 2.89
N LEU A 26 -2.52 0.45 2.10
CA LEU A 26 -2.25 1.85 2.43
C LEU A 26 -3.55 2.64 2.60
N LEU A 27 -4.50 2.51 1.66
CA LEU A 27 -5.80 3.19 1.75
C LEU A 27 -6.61 2.74 2.98
N TYR A 28 -6.52 1.46 3.35
CA TYR A 28 -7.11 0.93 4.58
C TYR A 28 -6.46 1.58 5.81
N GLU A 29 -5.14 1.60 5.92
CA GLU A 29 -4.42 2.21 7.05
C GLU A 29 -4.71 3.70 7.17
N ILE A 30 -4.73 4.46 6.06
CA ILE A 30 -5.12 5.87 6.04
C ILE A 30 -6.55 6.04 6.60
N SER A 31 -7.47 5.17 6.19
CA SER A 31 -8.87 5.23 6.64
C SER A 31 -9.00 4.92 8.14
N ILE A 32 -8.23 3.96 8.63
CA ILE A 32 -8.17 3.60 10.05
C ILE A 32 -7.56 4.73 10.87
N THR A 33 -6.42 5.29 10.45
CA THR A 33 -5.80 6.46 11.10
C THR A 33 -6.75 7.65 11.10
N ALA A 34 -7.43 7.93 9.99
CA ALA A 34 -8.37 9.05 9.91
C ALA A 34 -9.56 8.89 10.87
N ARG A 35 -10.04 7.64 11.09
CA ARG A 35 -11.18 7.37 11.96
C ARG A 35 -10.80 7.24 13.44
N HIS A 36 -9.64 6.64 13.74
CA HIS A 36 -9.26 6.22 15.09
C HIS A 36 -8.01 6.93 15.63
N GLY A 37 -7.37 7.76 14.82
CA GLY A 37 -6.16 8.52 15.18
C GLY A 37 -4.86 7.74 15.11
N THR A 38 -4.90 6.43 14.90
CA THR A 38 -3.71 5.57 14.82
C THR A 38 -3.99 4.32 14.00
N SER A 39 -2.94 3.72 13.43
CA SER A 39 -2.97 2.44 12.73
C SER A 39 -1.71 1.64 13.03
N VAL A 40 -1.73 0.33 12.76
CA VAL A 40 -0.64 -0.59 13.10
C VAL A 40 0.62 -0.28 12.28
N LEU A 41 0.47 0.15 11.04
CA LEU A 41 1.59 0.55 10.19
C LEU A 41 1.98 2.03 10.37
N CYS A 42 1.50 2.69 11.44
CA CYS A 42 1.86 4.07 11.78
C CYS A 42 1.73 5.06 10.60
N VAL A 43 0.73 4.84 9.72
CA VAL A 43 0.53 5.68 8.55
C VAL A 43 0.00 7.03 9.01
N ALA A 44 0.67 8.11 8.59
CA ALA A 44 0.26 9.47 8.92
C ALA A 44 -1.16 9.75 8.37
N PRO A 45 -2.01 10.48 9.11
CA PRO A 45 -3.32 10.86 8.63
C PRO A 45 -3.16 11.75 7.40
N ASN A 46 -3.67 11.31 6.25
CA ASN A 46 -3.65 12.09 5.03
C ASN A 46 -5.00 12.05 4.32
N ALA A 47 -5.60 13.21 4.08
CA ALA A 47 -6.88 13.35 3.39
C ALA A 47 -6.73 13.28 1.85
N VAL A 48 -5.52 13.46 1.34
CA VAL A 48 -5.19 13.43 -0.09
C VAL A 48 -4.08 12.40 -0.25
N PHE A 49 -4.42 11.22 -0.78
CA PHE A 49 -3.47 10.14 -1.04
C PHE A 49 -2.11 10.69 -1.56
N PRO A 50 -0.95 10.27 -1.02
CA PRO A 50 -0.18 11.00 -0.02
C PRO A 50 0.48 12.32 -0.48
N PHE A 51 0.34 12.71 -1.75
CA PHE A 51 0.94 13.92 -2.32
C PHE A 51 -0.02 14.54 -3.34
N GLU A 52 -0.06 15.87 -3.39
CA GLU A 52 -0.77 16.57 -4.46
C GLU A 52 -0.07 16.27 -5.79
N LEU A 53 -0.79 15.70 -6.77
CA LEU A 53 -0.24 15.29 -8.07
C LEU A 53 -0.11 16.51 -9.01
N CYS A 54 0.69 17.48 -8.62
CA CYS A 54 0.80 18.78 -9.28
C CYS A 54 1.98 18.86 -10.26
N ASP A 55 3.05 18.11 -10.01
CA ASP A 55 4.28 18.13 -10.81
C ASP A 55 5.08 16.81 -10.75
N GLU A 56 6.12 16.68 -11.56
CA GLU A 56 6.98 15.50 -11.61
C GLU A 56 7.65 15.19 -10.25
N HIS A 57 7.99 16.22 -9.47
CA HIS A 57 8.62 16.04 -8.17
C HIS A 57 7.64 15.38 -7.18
N SER A 58 6.38 15.83 -7.16
CA SER A 58 5.32 15.25 -6.35
C SER A 58 5.01 13.79 -6.73
N LEU A 59 5.09 13.46 -8.03
CA LEU A 59 4.97 12.08 -8.51
C LEU A 59 6.12 11.21 -8.00
N ASN A 60 7.35 11.72 -8.07
CA ASN A 60 8.53 11.01 -7.56
C ASN A 60 8.47 10.77 -6.05
N GLN A 61 8.02 11.77 -5.28
CA GLN A 61 7.83 11.65 -3.84
C GLN A 61 6.79 10.57 -3.49
N ARG A 62 5.70 10.50 -4.26
CA ARG A 62 4.70 9.43 -4.11
C ARG A 62 5.31 8.05 -4.35
N ASP A 63 6.10 7.90 -5.40
CA ASP A 63 6.70 6.61 -5.74
C ASP A 63 7.73 6.19 -4.67
N ILE A 64 8.53 7.12 -4.15
CA ILE A 64 9.44 6.88 -3.02
C ILE A 64 8.66 6.44 -1.76
N TYR A 65 7.59 7.14 -1.44
CA TYR A 65 6.75 6.82 -0.28
C TYR A 65 6.12 5.42 -0.40
N LEU A 66 5.59 5.08 -1.58
CA LEU A 66 5.02 3.75 -1.82
C LEU A 66 6.07 2.65 -1.68
N ALA A 67 7.29 2.87 -2.17
CA ALA A 67 8.39 1.92 -1.99
C ALA A 67 8.76 1.74 -0.50
N GLN A 68 8.83 2.84 0.26
CA GLN A 68 9.11 2.79 1.70
C GLN A 68 8.00 2.06 2.48
N PHE A 69 6.74 2.37 2.18
CA PHE A 69 5.58 1.73 2.80
C PHE A 69 5.55 0.23 2.48
N HIS A 70 5.87 -0.16 1.25
CA HIS A 70 5.99 -1.55 0.87
C HIS A 70 7.05 -2.30 1.70
N GLN A 71 8.24 -1.71 1.87
CA GLN A 71 9.28 -2.30 2.73
C GLN A 71 8.83 -2.43 4.19
N GLN A 72 8.10 -1.44 4.71
CA GLN A 72 7.54 -1.50 6.06
C GLN A 72 6.52 -2.63 6.19
N LEU A 73 5.67 -2.83 5.19
CA LEU A 73 4.70 -3.93 5.16
C LEU A 73 5.40 -5.29 5.15
N LEU A 74 6.44 -5.46 4.33
CA LEU A 74 7.25 -6.68 4.31
C LEU A 74 7.87 -6.94 5.68
N GLN A 75 8.47 -5.93 6.30
CA GLN A 75 9.05 -6.04 7.65
C GLN A 75 7.99 -6.43 8.69
N PHE A 76 6.79 -5.86 8.61
CA PHE A 76 5.66 -6.23 9.47
C PHE A 76 5.31 -7.71 9.30
N CYS A 77 5.14 -8.18 8.06
CA CYS A 77 4.87 -9.58 7.75
C CYS A 77 5.98 -10.51 8.27
N TYR A 78 7.25 -10.17 8.07
CA TYR A 78 8.37 -10.98 8.60
C TYR A 78 8.38 -11.06 10.13
N THR A 79 8.00 -9.97 10.80
CA THR A 79 7.98 -9.89 12.26
C THR A 79 6.84 -10.71 12.87
N TYR A 80 5.64 -10.66 12.27
CA TYR A 80 4.42 -11.23 12.85
C TYR A 80 3.90 -12.49 12.15
N ALA A 81 4.44 -12.83 10.98
CA ALA A 81 4.13 -14.04 10.22
C ALA A 81 5.41 -14.72 9.68
N PRO A 82 6.37 -15.09 10.54
CA PRO A 82 7.68 -15.61 10.12
C PRO A 82 7.60 -16.90 9.28
N GLY A 83 6.51 -17.66 9.39
CA GLY A 83 6.26 -18.88 8.62
C GLY A 83 5.67 -18.68 7.22
N MET A 84 5.28 -17.46 6.83
CA MET A 84 4.73 -17.17 5.49
C MET A 84 5.81 -16.99 4.42
N SER A 85 7.09 -16.88 4.82
CA SER A 85 8.24 -16.71 3.94
C SER A 85 8.48 -17.88 2.96
N VAL A 86 7.85 -19.03 3.18
CA VAL A 86 8.02 -20.25 2.36
C VAL A 86 7.12 -20.28 1.12
N HIS A 87 6.11 -19.41 1.02
CA HIS A 87 5.12 -19.44 -0.07
C HIS A 87 5.23 -18.32 -1.12
N PHE A 88 6.20 -17.39 -1.02
CA PHE A 88 6.35 -16.31 -1.99
C PHE A 88 7.07 -16.71 -3.30
N SER A 89 7.39 -18.01 -3.49
CA SER A 89 8.17 -18.47 -4.64
C SER A 89 7.38 -19.18 -5.74
N GLU A 90 6.08 -19.48 -5.59
CA GLU A 90 5.30 -20.14 -6.64
C GLU A 90 3.85 -19.66 -6.65
N GLU A 91 3.50 -18.80 -7.62
CA GLU A 91 2.32 -18.91 -8.51
C GLU A 91 2.27 -17.76 -9.55
#